data_AF-A0A383BN43-F1
#
_entry.id   AF-A0A383BN43-F1
#
_cell.length_a   1.000
_cell.length_b   1.000
_cell.length_c   1.000
_cell.angle_alpha   90.00
_cell.angle_beta   90.00
_cell.angle_gamma   90.00
#
_symmetry.space_group_name_H-M   'P 1'
#
loop_
_entity.id
_entity.type
_entity.pdbx_description
1 polymer ?
#
loop_
_entity_poly.entity_id
_entity_poly.type
_entity_poly.pdbx_seq_one_letter_code
_entity_poly.pdbx_strand_id
1 'polypeptide(L)'
;GEILIQFADFNNTSTGNFGWGQVHGNYCTVGLEDHTETVGLEYTFNNDYPVAAMPLQDSTAILFTTRGSNILQRGDINQDGFLNIIDVLTLVDFVQAGNTGSLNPYLADVNSDEIINFLDMISIVREIMGF
;
A
#
# COMPACT_ATOMS: atom_id res chain seq x y z
N GLY A 1 -16.24 -0.25 -12.52
CA GLY A 1 -16.17 0.78 -11.46
C GLY A 1 -15.16 0.33 -10.44
N GLU A 2 -14.57 1.26 -9.70
CA GLU A 2 -13.65 0.94 -8.62
C GLU A 2 -14.44 0.56 -7.36
N ILE A 3 -13.87 -0.27 -6.50
CA ILE A 3 -14.45 -0.68 -5.22
C ILE A 3 -13.46 -0.32 -4.12
N LEU A 4 -13.89 0.50 -3.17
CA LEU A 4 -13.12 0.80 -1.96
C LEU A 4 -13.79 0.13 -0.76
N ILE A 5 -13.05 -0.72 -0.06
CA ILE A 5 -13.49 -1.34 1.20
C ILE A 5 -12.69 -0.71 2.32
N GLN A 6 -13.37 -0.02 3.24
CA GLN A 6 -12.75 0.72 4.35
C GLN A 6 -13.02 0.00 5.67
N PHE A 7 -11.98 -0.15 6.48
CA PHE A 7 -12.05 -0.81 7.78
C PHE A 7 -11.94 0.24 8.88
N ALA A 8 -12.97 0.38 9.71
CA ALA A 8 -12.89 1.18 10.93
C ALA A 8 -12.04 0.44 11.97
N ASP A 9 -12.47 -0.79 12.30
CA ASP A 9 -11.72 -1.77 13.09
C ASP A 9 -11.42 -2.98 12.20
N PHE A 10 -10.19 -3.50 12.25
CA PHE A 10 -9.74 -4.67 11.52
C PHE A 10 -9.45 -5.84 12.48
N ASN A 11 -10.46 -6.70 12.69
CA ASN A 11 -10.34 -7.84 13.60
C ASN A 11 -11.17 -9.05 13.17
N ASN A 12 -10.79 -10.23 13.67
CA ASN A 12 -11.56 -11.45 13.46
C ASN A 12 -12.54 -11.62 14.60
N THR A 13 -13.83 -11.49 14.30
CA THR A 13 -14.92 -11.61 15.28
C THR A 13 -15.39 -13.04 15.50
N SER A 14 -14.80 -14.01 14.79
CA SER A 14 -15.11 -15.43 14.96
C SER A 14 -14.66 -15.93 16.34
N THR A 15 -15.16 -17.09 16.74
CA THR A 15 -14.79 -17.75 18.00
C THR A 15 -13.91 -18.96 17.71
N GLY A 16 -12.68 -18.97 18.23
CA GLY A 16 -11.75 -20.11 18.20
C GLY A 16 -11.37 -20.56 19.61
N ASN A 17 -10.97 -21.83 19.78
CA ASN A 17 -10.43 -22.35 21.04
C ASN A 17 -9.08 -23.03 20.79
N PHE A 18 -8.01 -22.43 21.32
CA PHE A 18 -6.63 -22.87 21.08
C PHE A 18 -6.01 -23.60 22.29
N GLY A 19 -6.83 -24.01 23.28
CA GLY A 19 -6.38 -24.84 24.40
C GLY A 19 -5.73 -24.10 25.58
N TRP A 20 -5.48 -22.79 25.45
CA TRP A 20 -4.86 -21.96 26.51
C TRP A 20 -5.87 -21.15 27.33
N GLY A 21 -7.16 -21.52 27.29
CA GLY A 21 -8.22 -20.91 28.09
C GLY A 21 -8.79 -19.60 27.56
N GLN A 22 -8.28 -19.08 26.43
CA GLN A 22 -8.84 -17.93 25.74
C GLN A 22 -9.67 -18.38 24.54
N VAL A 23 -10.87 -17.80 24.42
CA VAL A 23 -11.82 -18.07 23.34
C VAL A 23 -11.96 -16.79 22.52
N HIS A 24 -11.24 -16.72 21.41
CA HIS A 24 -11.28 -15.59 20.47
C HIS A 24 -10.93 -16.07 19.06
N GLY A 25 -11.25 -15.27 18.05
CA GLY A 25 -10.82 -15.49 16.68
C GLY A 25 -9.31 -15.34 16.55
N ASN A 26 -8.72 -15.92 15.50
CA ASN A 26 -7.32 -15.66 15.19
C ASN A 26 -7.19 -14.40 14.31
N TYR A 27 -6.28 -14.37 13.35
CA TYR A 27 -6.22 -13.31 12.35
C TYR A 27 -7.34 -13.43 11.30
N CYS A 28 -7.64 -12.33 10.62
CA CYS A 28 -8.59 -12.29 9.51
C CYS A 28 -7.98 -12.83 8.22
N THR A 29 -8.85 -13.35 7.36
CA THR A 29 -8.58 -13.53 5.94
C THR A 29 -9.27 -12.41 5.18
N VAL A 30 -8.59 -11.79 4.22
CA VAL A 30 -9.18 -10.79 3.32
C VAL A 30 -8.86 -11.14 1.89
N GLY A 31 -9.88 -11.18 1.04
CA GLY A 31 -9.74 -11.52 -0.37
C GLY A 31 -11.07 -11.44 -1.11
N LEU A 32 -11.03 -11.77 -2.39
CA LEU A 32 -12.21 -11.98 -3.23
C LEU A 32 -12.24 -13.45 -3.65
N GLU A 33 -13.39 -14.09 -3.53
CA GLU A 33 -13.59 -15.48 -3.93
C GLU A 33 -14.76 -15.54 -4.93
N ASP A 34 -14.66 -16.44 -5.88
CA ASP A 34 -15.75 -16.72 -6.81
C ASP A 34 -16.87 -17.51 -6.12
N HIS A 35 -18.06 -17.52 -6.72
CA HIS A 35 -19.23 -18.21 -6.15
C HIS A 35 -19.08 -19.73 -5.97
N THR A 36 -18.05 -20.35 -6.56
CA THR A 36 -17.79 -21.78 -6.43
C THR A 36 -16.89 -22.12 -5.24
N GLU A 37 -16.32 -21.11 -4.57
CA GLU A 37 -15.37 -21.29 -3.47
C GLU A 37 -14.12 -22.09 -3.89
N THR A 38 -13.69 -21.93 -5.15
CA THR A 38 -12.52 -22.67 -5.68
C THR A 38 -11.44 -21.76 -6.25
N VAL A 39 -11.77 -20.51 -6.60
CA VAL A 39 -10.82 -19.55 -7.16
C VAL A 39 -11.00 -18.20 -6.49
N GLY A 40 -9.91 -17.65 -5.98
CA GLY A 40 -9.93 -16.33 -5.35
C GLY A 40 -8.60 -15.58 -5.46
N LEU A 41 -8.66 -14.31 -5.09
CA LEU A 41 -7.52 -13.43 -4.86
C LEU A 41 -7.42 -13.16 -3.36
N GLU A 42 -6.36 -13.65 -2.75
CA GLU A 42 -6.07 -13.45 -1.32
C GLU A 42 -5.15 -12.24 -1.14
N TYR A 43 -5.52 -11.35 -0.23
CA TYR A 43 -4.67 -10.25 0.24
C TYR A 43 -3.91 -10.62 1.51
N THR A 44 -4.60 -11.30 2.44
CA THR A 44 -3.97 -11.87 3.65
C THR A 44 -4.74 -13.10 4.12
N PHE A 45 -4.01 -14.05 4.68
CA PHE A 45 -4.53 -15.19 5.44
C PHE A 45 -3.66 -15.39 6.68
N ASN A 46 -4.29 -15.55 7.84
CA ASN A 46 -3.58 -15.85 9.08
C ASN A 46 -2.43 -14.88 9.42
N ASN A 47 -2.57 -13.59 9.08
CA ASN A 47 -1.54 -12.55 9.22
C ASN A 47 -0.29 -12.72 8.35
N ASP A 48 -0.32 -13.62 7.38
CA ASP A 48 0.65 -13.63 6.30
C ASP A 48 0.21 -12.64 5.22
N TYR A 49 1.17 -11.85 4.75
CA TYR A 49 1.01 -10.85 3.70
C TYR A 49 2.09 -11.05 2.64
N PRO A 50 1.78 -10.85 1.35
CA PRO A 50 2.80 -10.73 0.32
C PRO A 50 3.81 -9.63 0.64
N VAL A 51 5.06 -9.78 0.22
CA VAL A 51 6.13 -8.78 0.48
C VAL A 51 5.77 -7.38 -0.06
N ALA A 52 5.04 -7.33 -1.17
CA ALA A 52 4.60 -6.08 -1.80
C ALA A 52 3.30 -5.51 -1.20
N ALA A 53 2.67 -6.20 -0.24
CA ALA A 53 1.43 -5.77 0.38
C ALA A 53 1.70 -5.00 1.68
N MET A 54 0.86 -4.00 1.93
CA MET A 54 0.82 -3.32 3.22
C MET A 54 -0.01 -4.17 4.19
N PRO A 55 0.45 -4.43 5.42
CA PRO A 55 -0.39 -5.05 6.45
C PRO A 55 -1.65 -4.21 6.72
N LEU A 56 -2.81 -4.86 6.84
CA LEU A 56 -4.06 -4.18 7.15
C LEU A 56 -4.19 -3.93 8.65
N GLN A 57 -4.70 -2.75 8.99
CA GLN A 57 -4.92 -2.30 10.36
C GLN A 57 -6.21 -1.49 10.46
N ASP A 58 -6.58 -1.10 11.67
CA ASP A 58 -7.67 -0.16 11.90
C ASP A 58 -7.49 1.10 11.07
N SER A 59 -8.59 1.67 10.58
CA SER A 59 -8.61 2.85 9.71
C SER A 59 -7.87 2.71 8.37
N THR A 60 -7.60 1.48 7.89
CA THR A 60 -7.04 1.24 6.55
C THR A 60 -8.12 0.88 5.53
N ALA A 61 -7.77 0.84 4.25
CA ALA A 61 -8.70 0.50 3.17
C ALA A 61 -8.01 -0.29 2.06
N ILE A 62 -8.81 -1.11 1.35
CA ILE A 62 -8.40 -1.81 0.14
C ILE A 62 -9.16 -1.22 -1.05
N LEU A 63 -8.41 -0.78 -2.06
CA LEU A 63 -8.95 -0.29 -3.32
C LEU A 63 -8.78 -1.35 -4.41
N PHE A 64 -9.89 -1.88 -4.91
CA PHE A 64 -9.93 -2.63 -6.16
C PHE A 64 -10.14 -1.65 -7.30
N THR A 65 -9.13 -1.53 -8.15
CA THR A 65 -9.11 -0.55 -9.24
C THR A 65 -8.82 -1.22 -10.58
N THR A 66 -9.35 -0.62 -11.64
CA THR A 66 -8.99 -0.94 -13.04
C THR A 66 -7.95 0.03 -13.59
N ARG A 67 -7.50 1.01 -12.80
CA ARG A 67 -6.32 1.81 -13.12
C ARG A 67 -5.14 0.83 -13.14
N GLY A 68 -4.40 0.78 -14.24
CA GLY A 68 -3.35 -0.22 -14.46
C GLY A 68 -2.22 -0.12 -13.45
N SER A 69 -1.39 -1.16 -13.32
CA SER A 69 -0.28 -1.28 -12.36
C SER A 69 0.75 -0.12 -12.36
N ASN A 70 0.70 0.81 -13.31
CA ASN A 70 1.52 2.01 -13.33
C ASN A 70 1.30 2.93 -12.11
N ILE A 71 0.22 2.77 -11.35
CA ILE A 71 -0.05 3.65 -10.18
C ILE A 71 0.80 3.35 -8.94
N LEU A 72 1.62 2.30 -8.95
CA LEU A 72 2.36 1.86 -7.74
C LEU A 72 3.85 1.63 -7.98
N GLN A 73 4.45 2.22 -9.02
CA GLN A 73 5.91 2.25 -9.07
C GLN A 73 6.38 3.21 -7.98
N ARG A 74 7.02 2.66 -6.93
CA ARG A 74 7.66 3.48 -5.89
C ARG A 74 8.61 4.47 -6.56
N GLY A 75 8.56 5.73 -6.15
CA GLY A 75 9.31 6.82 -6.78
C GLY A 75 8.71 7.41 -8.06
N ASP A 76 7.66 6.83 -8.65
CA ASP A 76 6.87 7.46 -9.72
C ASP A 76 5.88 8.44 -9.08
N ILE A 77 6.33 9.68 -8.95
CA ILE A 77 5.66 10.72 -8.17
C ILE A 77 4.55 11.38 -8.99
N ASN A 78 4.75 11.51 -10.30
CA ASN A 78 3.78 12.12 -11.21
C ASN A 78 2.76 11.09 -11.78
N GLN A 79 2.94 9.80 -11.48
CA GLN A 79 2.09 8.68 -11.87
C GLN A 79 1.95 8.50 -13.39
N ASP A 80 3.01 8.83 -14.14
CA ASP A 80 3.04 8.67 -15.60
C ASP A 80 3.52 7.28 -16.04
N GLY A 81 3.99 6.45 -15.11
CA GLY A 81 4.50 5.11 -15.36
C GLY A 81 5.97 5.01 -15.66
N PHE A 82 6.72 6.11 -15.59
CA PHE A 82 8.14 6.16 -15.88
C PHE A 82 8.91 6.82 -14.74
N LEU A 83 9.68 6.01 -13.99
CA LEU A 83 10.63 6.55 -13.02
C LEU A 83 11.75 7.35 -13.70
N ASN A 84 11.73 8.67 -13.61
CA ASN A 84 12.67 9.58 -14.27
C ASN A 84 12.86 10.91 -13.52
N ILE A 85 13.66 11.82 -14.10
CA ILE A 85 14.01 13.09 -13.43
C ILE A 85 12.80 14.01 -13.17
N ILE A 86 11.70 13.85 -13.91
CA ILE A 86 10.47 14.60 -13.71
C ILE A 86 9.88 14.27 -12.33
N ASP A 87 9.97 13.03 -11.86
CA ASP A 87 9.53 12.64 -10.51
C ASP A 87 10.27 13.43 -9.43
N VAL A 88 11.59 13.54 -9.57
CA VAL A 88 12.44 14.33 -8.68
C VAL A 88 12.01 15.80 -8.68
N LEU A 89 11.71 16.37 -9.86
CA LEU A 89 11.23 17.75 -9.96
C LEU A 89 9.88 17.95 -9.25
N THR A 90 8.95 17.01 -9.42
CA THR A 90 7.65 17.08 -8.71
C THR A 90 7.81 16.97 -7.19
N LEU A 91 8.78 16.19 -6.72
CA LEU A 91 9.10 16.06 -5.30
C LEU A 91 9.80 17.32 -4.75
N VAL A 92 10.65 17.99 -5.54
CA VAL A 92 11.23 19.30 -5.19
C VAL A 92 10.15 20.35 -4.99
N ASP A 93 9.20 20.44 -5.92
CA ASP A 93 8.09 21.38 -5.84
C ASP A 93 7.27 21.14 -4.57
N PHE A 94 7.04 19.88 -4.20
CA PHE A 94 6.37 19.53 -2.96
C PHE A 94 7.16 19.99 -1.71
N VAL A 95 8.43 19.62 -1.61
CA VAL A 95 9.29 19.92 -0.45
C VAL A 95 9.52 21.43 -0.29
N GLN A 96 9.66 22.19 -1.39
CA GLN A 96 9.95 23.62 -1.35
C GLN A 96 8.70 24.51 -1.29
N ALA A 97 7.65 24.19 -2.04
CA ALA A 97 6.47 25.05 -2.12
C ALA A 97 5.41 24.72 -1.05
N GLY A 98 5.60 23.62 -0.30
CA GLY A 98 4.60 23.11 0.64
C GLY A 98 3.26 22.81 -0.04
N ASN A 99 3.29 22.62 -1.36
CA ASN A 99 2.10 22.61 -2.18
C ASN A 99 1.59 21.18 -2.29
N THR A 100 0.51 20.90 -1.56
CA THR A 100 -0.18 19.61 -1.47
C THR A 100 -0.99 19.32 -2.72
N GLY A 101 -0.33 19.27 -3.88
CA GLY A 101 -0.89 18.53 -5.01
C GLY A 101 -1.20 17.09 -4.59
N SER A 102 -2.02 16.39 -5.38
CA SER A 102 -2.45 14.99 -5.20
C SER A 102 -1.30 13.98 -5.26
N LEU A 103 -0.28 14.17 -4.43
CA LEU A 103 0.86 13.30 -4.25
C LEU A 103 0.44 12.17 -3.32
N ASN A 104 0.83 10.96 -3.68
CA ASN A 104 0.68 9.81 -2.81
C ASN A 104 1.90 9.72 -1.89
N PRO A 105 1.76 9.96 -0.57
CA PRO A 105 2.91 9.94 0.35
C PRO A 105 3.67 8.62 0.33
N TYR A 106 2.98 7.50 0.08
CA TYR A 106 3.59 6.17 0.03
C TYR A 106 4.49 5.94 -1.20
N LEU A 107 4.25 6.67 -2.28
CA LEU A 107 5.13 6.65 -3.46
C LEU A 107 6.32 7.61 -3.30
N ALA A 108 6.11 8.69 -2.55
CA ALA A 108 7.09 9.73 -2.29
C ALA A 108 8.11 9.36 -1.20
N ASP A 109 7.72 8.56 -0.21
CA ASP A 109 8.62 8.00 0.80
C ASP A 109 9.34 6.77 0.23
N VAL A 110 10.43 7.02 -0.49
CA VAL A 110 11.20 6.01 -1.23
C VAL A 110 12.23 5.33 -0.33
N ASN A 111 12.70 5.99 0.72
CA ASN A 111 13.63 5.39 1.68
C ASN A 111 12.93 4.71 2.89
N SER A 112 11.59 4.79 2.96
CA SER A 112 10.76 4.21 4.03
C SER A 112 11.09 4.75 5.42
N ASP A 113 11.41 6.04 5.52
CA ASP A 113 11.67 6.71 6.80
C ASP A 113 10.46 7.49 7.36
N GLU A 114 9.29 7.37 6.70
CA GLU A 114 8.03 8.05 7.00
C GLU A 114 8.07 9.57 6.83
N ILE A 115 9.18 10.15 6.35
CA ILE A 115 9.39 11.60 6.21
C ILE A 115 9.77 11.95 4.78
N ILE A 116 8.83 12.54 4.05
CA ILE A 116 9.11 12.99 2.67
C ILE A 116 10.09 14.17 2.68
N ASN A 117 11.32 13.95 2.20
CA ASN A 117 12.37 14.95 2.18
C ASN A 117 13.40 14.74 1.04
N PHE A 118 14.52 15.48 1.09
CA PHE A 118 15.57 15.38 0.07
C PHE A 118 16.24 14.00 0.00
N LEU A 119 16.16 13.17 1.04
CA LEU A 119 16.65 11.80 1.05
C LEU A 119 15.85 10.89 0.12
N ASP A 120 14.54 11.10 -0.02
CA ASP A 120 13.71 10.38 -0.99
C ASP A 120 14.10 10.74 -2.42
N MET A 121 14.33 12.03 -2.68
CA MET A 121 14.83 12.49 -3.98
C MET A 121 16.16 11.82 -4.35
N ILE A 122 17.09 11.72 -3.39
CA ILE A 122 18.37 11.04 -3.61
C ILE A 122 18.12 9.57 -3.93
N SER A 123 17.17 8.93 -3.26
CA SER A 123 16.81 7.52 -3.48
C SER A 123 16.24 7.31 -4.90
N ILE A 124 15.34 8.19 -5.35
CA ILE A 124 14.82 8.17 -6.73
C ILE A 124 15.95 8.35 -7.76
N VAL A 125 16.84 9.31 -7.55
CA VAL A 125 17.99 9.54 -8.45
C VAL A 125 18.89 8.30 -8.52
N ARG A 126 19.11 7.61 -7.40
CA ARG A 126 19.88 6.37 -7.37
C ARG A 126 19.21 5.25 -8.17
N GLU A 127 17.89 5.08 -8.04
CA GLU A 127 17.13 4.12 -8.84
C GLU A 127 17.19 4.43 -10.34
N ILE A 128 17.02 5.70 -10.74
CA ILE A 128 17.15 6.14 -12.14
C ILE A 128 18.54 5.83 -12.72
N MET A 129 19.58 6.01 -11.92
CA MET A 129 20.97 5.76 -12.33
C MET A 129 21.41 4.30 -12.19
N GLY A 130 20.61 3.43 -11.56
CA GLY A 130 20.90 2.01 -11.35
C GLY A 130 21.93 1.72 -10.25
N PHE A 131 21.97 2.51 -9.18
CA PHE A 131 22.89 2.37 -8.02
C PHE A 131 22.22 2.06 -6.69
#